data_AF-A0A969FNH3-F1
#
_entry.id   AF-A0A969FNH3-F1
#
_cell.length_a   1.000
_cell.length_b   1.000
_cell.length_c   1.000
_cell.angle_alpha   90.00
_cell.angle_beta   90.00
_cell.angle_gamma   90.00
#
_symmetry.space_group_name_H-M   'P 1'
#
loop_
_entity.id
_entity.type
_entity.pdbx_description
1 polymer ?
#
loop_
_entity_poly.entity_id
_entity_poly.type
_entity_poly.pdbx_seq_one_letter_code
_entity_poly.pdbx_strand_id
1 'polypeptide(L)'
;MARKPFVLFVCSRNSARSQMAEGLLRHLAGDVFDVGSAGIEPGTLNPFAVEALGEIGIDISKHEAKGIREYLGRVLVDHLIIVCDAAAHACPAVWPNMRERHNWPVPDPAAIEGTD
;
A
#
# COMPACT_ATOMS: atom_id res chain seq x y z
N MET A 1 10.62 0.98 25.15
CA MET A 1 9.77 0.06 24.35
C MET A 1 10.50 -0.21 23.04
N ALA A 2 10.39 -1.44 22.51
CA ALA A 2 10.92 -1.74 21.19
C ALA A 2 10.11 -0.99 20.11
N ARG A 3 10.77 -0.61 19.02
CA ARG A 3 10.12 0.02 17.85
C ARG A 3 9.16 -0.98 17.19
N LYS A 4 7.98 -0.52 16.75
CA LYS A 4 7.06 -1.32 15.93
C LYS A 4 7.70 -1.61 14.55
N PRO A 5 7.59 -2.82 14.01
CA PRO A 5 8.02 -3.08 12.64
C PRO A 5 7.22 -2.21 11.66
N PHE A 6 7.90 -1.64 10.66
CA PHE A 6 7.29 -0.80 9.64
C PHE A 6 6.96 -1.62 8.39
N VAL A 7 5.69 -1.59 8.00
CA VAL A 7 5.16 -2.26 6.80
C VAL A 7 4.82 -1.22 5.74
N LEU A 8 5.36 -1.38 4.53
CA LEU A 8 5.13 -0.51 3.40
C LEU A 8 4.48 -1.28 2.24
N PHE A 9 3.23 -0.92 1.90
CA PHE A 9 2.52 -1.47 0.75
C PHE A 9 2.79 -0.66 -0.51
N VAL A 10 3.26 -1.29 -1.58
CA VAL A 10 3.58 -0.61 -2.85
C VAL A 10 2.70 -1.13 -3.98
N CYS A 11 2.10 -0.20 -4.72
CA CYS A 11 1.46 -0.48 -6.01
C CYS A 11 1.89 0.55 -7.06
N SER A 12 1.32 0.49 -8.26
CA SER A 12 1.70 1.41 -9.35
C SER A 12 1.36 2.86 -9.03
N ARG A 13 0.11 3.14 -8.63
CA ARG A 13 -0.43 4.50 -8.46
C ARG A 13 -0.70 4.95 -7.03
N ASN A 14 -0.58 4.07 -6.06
CA ASN A 14 -1.08 4.30 -4.69
C ASN A 14 -2.54 4.75 -4.61
N SER A 15 -3.37 4.29 -5.54
CA SER A 15 -4.74 4.78 -5.72
C SER A 15 -5.79 3.92 -5.02
N ALA A 16 -5.70 2.58 -5.11
CA ALA A 16 -6.68 1.65 -4.54
C ALA A 16 -6.02 0.57 -3.66
N ARG A 17 -5.53 -0.53 -4.25
CA ARG A 17 -5.00 -1.72 -3.55
C ARG A 17 -4.08 -1.41 -2.36
N SER A 18 -3.05 -0.58 -2.56
CA SER A 18 -2.12 -0.27 -1.46
C SER A 18 -2.72 0.66 -0.40
N GLN A 19 -3.69 1.52 -0.75
CA GLN A 19 -4.43 2.34 0.21
C GLN A 19 -5.36 1.48 1.06
N MET A 20 -6.04 0.54 0.42
CA MET A 20 -6.90 -0.42 1.12
C MET A 20 -6.07 -1.29 2.07
N ALA A 21 -4.91 -1.77 1.62
CA ALA A 21 -4.00 -2.54 2.46
C ALA A 21 -3.46 -1.74 3.66
N GLU A 22 -3.10 -0.47 3.49
CA GLU A 22 -2.72 0.42 4.59
C GLU A 22 -3.85 0.58 5.61
N GLY A 23 -5.08 0.86 5.14
CA GLY A 23 -6.26 1.01 5.99
C GLY A 23 -6.58 -0.25 6.78
N LEU A 24 -6.61 -1.41 6.11
CA LEU A 24 -6.89 -2.71 6.72
C LEU A 24 -5.87 -3.08 7.79
N LEU A 25 -4.57 -3.02 7.49
CA LEU A 25 -3.55 -3.43 8.46
C LEU A 25 -3.50 -2.46 9.66
N ARG A 26 -3.67 -1.16 9.41
CA ARG A 26 -3.74 -0.17 10.50
C ARG A 26 -4.94 -0.42 11.41
N HIS A 27 -6.10 -0.78 10.85
CA HIS A 27 -7.30 -1.12 11.61
C HIS A 27 -7.13 -2.42 12.42
N LEU A 28 -6.57 -3.46 11.81
CA LEU A 28 -6.48 -4.79 12.41
C LEU A 28 -5.31 -4.95 13.41
N ALA A 29 -4.21 -4.22 13.21
CA ALA A 29 -2.97 -4.44 13.96
C ALA A 29 -2.09 -3.17 14.10
N GLY A 30 -2.69 -1.97 14.12
CA GLY A 30 -1.96 -0.70 14.26
C GLY A 30 -1.28 -0.50 15.63
N ASP A 31 -1.62 -1.29 16.64
CA ASP A 31 -0.92 -1.37 17.92
C ASP A 31 0.39 -2.19 17.83
N VAL A 32 0.50 -3.08 16.84
CA VAL A 32 1.68 -3.93 16.59
C VAL A 32 2.61 -3.37 15.52
N PHE A 33 2.06 -2.78 14.45
CA PHE A 33 2.81 -2.31 13.29
C PHE A 33 2.67 -0.81 13.04
N ASP A 34 3.74 -0.21 12.52
CA ASP A 34 3.63 1.06 11.80
C ASP A 34 3.36 0.73 10.32
N VAL A 35 2.43 1.45 9.69
CA VAL A 35 1.93 1.09 8.35
C VAL A 35 1.90 2.30 7.43
N GLY A 36 2.41 2.13 6.22
CA GLY A 36 2.27 3.09 5.13
C GLY A 36 2.05 2.42 3.78
N SER A 37 1.73 3.23 2.78
CA SER A 37 1.62 2.81 1.39
C SER A 37 2.30 3.79 0.45
N ALA A 38 2.65 3.35 -0.75
CA ALA A 38 3.27 4.19 -1.75
C ALA A 38 3.00 3.72 -3.19
N GLY A 39 3.28 4.62 -4.12
CA GLY A 39 3.09 4.46 -5.56
C GLY A 39 4.40 4.69 -6.30
N ILE A 40 4.66 3.88 -7.33
CA ILE A 40 5.79 4.14 -8.24
C ILE A 40 5.56 5.47 -8.97
N GLU A 41 4.35 5.67 -9.46
CA GLU A 41 3.85 6.89 -10.08
C GLU A 41 2.54 7.28 -9.39
N PRO A 42 2.61 8.00 -8.25
CA PRO A 42 1.43 8.31 -7.45
C PRO A 42 0.37 9.05 -8.27
N GLY A 43 -0.88 8.59 -8.17
CA GLY A 43 -2.04 9.20 -8.77
C GLY A 43 -2.89 9.91 -7.71
N THR A 44 -4.20 9.72 -7.79
CA THR A 44 -5.18 10.18 -6.80
C THR A 44 -5.78 9.01 -6.03
N LEU A 45 -6.25 9.25 -4.81
CA LEU A 45 -7.01 8.26 -4.04
C LEU A 45 -8.27 7.86 -4.83
N ASN A 46 -8.50 6.56 -5.00
CA ASN A 46 -9.68 6.05 -5.70
C ASN A 46 -10.90 6.17 -4.78
N PRO A 47 -11.98 6.87 -5.17
CA PRO A 47 -13.18 6.99 -4.36
C PRO A 47 -13.83 5.64 -4.04
N PHE A 48 -13.78 4.67 -4.96
CA PHE A 48 -14.32 3.32 -4.72
C PHE A 48 -13.53 2.55 -3.65
N ALA A 49 -12.23 2.86 -3.47
CA ALA A 49 -11.46 2.29 -2.36
C ALA A 49 -11.90 2.85 -1.01
N VAL A 50 -12.29 4.13 -0.98
CA VAL A 50 -12.86 4.79 0.21
C VAL A 50 -14.21 4.18 0.55
N GLU A 51 -15.08 4.03 -0.46
CA GLU A 51 -16.41 3.43 -0.32
C GLU A 51 -16.33 1.99 0.18
N ALA A 52 -15.55 1.13 -0.49
CA ALA A 52 -15.43 -0.28 -0.15
C ALA A 52 -14.88 -0.53 1.27
N LEU A 53 -13.93 0.28 1.73
CA LEU A 53 -13.49 0.20 3.13
C LEU A 53 -14.48 0.82 4.10
N GLY A 54 -15.20 1.86 3.68
CA GLY A 54 -16.30 2.46 4.43
C GLY A 54 -17.41 1.47 4.76
N GLU A 55 -17.74 0.55 3.85
CA GLU A 55 -18.72 -0.53 4.06
C GLU A 55 -18.39 -1.41 5.27
N ILE A 56 -17.09 -1.59 5.57
CA ILE A 56 -16.62 -2.36 6.72
C ILE A 56 -16.15 -1.47 7.89
N GLY A 57 -16.50 -0.18 7.87
CA GLY A 57 -16.22 0.76 8.95
C GLY A 57 -14.80 1.31 9.01
N ILE A 58 -14.04 1.24 7.90
CA ILE A 58 -12.67 1.75 7.82
C ILE A 58 -12.65 3.01 6.92
N ASP A 59 -12.41 4.17 7.52
CA ASP A 59 -12.32 5.44 6.79
C ASP A 59 -10.87 5.72 6.33
N ILE A 60 -10.67 5.74 5.01
CA ILE A 60 -9.42 6.15 4.37
C ILE A 60 -9.55 7.48 3.59
N SER A 61 -10.64 8.23 3.76
CA SER A 61 -10.93 9.46 2.99
C SER A 61 -9.87 10.54 3.10
N LYS A 62 -9.08 10.52 4.19
CA LYS A 62 -7.97 11.45 4.47
C LYS A 62 -6.61 10.93 4.02
N HIS A 63 -6.55 9.75 3.40
CA HIS A 63 -5.30 9.26 2.85
C HIS A 63 -4.91 10.05 1.61
N GLU A 64 -3.61 10.12 1.37
CA GLU A 64 -3.03 10.73 0.19
C GLU A 64 -2.22 9.69 -0.57
N ALA A 65 -2.28 9.75 -1.89
CA ALA A 65 -1.44 8.96 -2.77
C ALA A 65 -0.04 9.58 -2.82
N LYS A 66 0.95 8.82 -2.39
CA LYS A 66 2.33 9.27 -2.15
C LYS A 66 3.34 8.42 -2.89
N GLY A 67 4.48 9.01 -3.20
CA GLY A 67 5.50 8.38 -4.04
C GLY A 67 6.44 7.47 -3.24
N ILE A 68 6.94 6.39 -3.85
CA ILE A 68 7.97 5.54 -3.22
C ILE A 68 9.24 6.31 -2.82
N ARG A 69 9.51 7.46 -3.46
CA ARG A 69 10.65 8.34 -3.17
C ARG A 69 10.60 8.97 -1.78
N GLU A 70 9.43 9.03 -1.14
CA GLU A 70 9.30 9.51 0.24
C GLU A 70 9.90 8.53 1.24
N TYR A 71 9.94 7.24 0.89
CA TYR A 71 10.39 6.16 1.75
C TYR A 71 11.78 5.62 1.37
N LEU A 72 12.05 5.56 0.07
CA LEU A 72 13.24 4.90 -0.49
C LEU A 72 14.53 5.48 0.11
N GLY A 73 15.25 4.66 0.89
CA GLY A 73 16.50 5.03 1.55
C GLY A 73 16.37 6.03 2.72
N ARG A 74 15.15 6.45 3.06
CA ARG A 74 14.87 7.43 4.12
C ARG A 74 14.37 6.79 5.42
N VAL A 75 13.72 5.63 5.30
CA VAL A 75 13.18 4.89 6.45
C VAL A 75 13.62 3.44 6.42
N LEU A 76 13.65 2.81 7.60
CA LEU A 76 13.81 1.36 7.72
C LEU A 76 12.45 0.69 7.44
N VAL A 77 12.37 -0.08 6.37
CA VAL A 77 11.19 -0.87 6.00
C VAL A 77 11.44 -2.31 6.43
N ASP A 78 10.69 -2.79 7.42
CA ASP A 78 10.84 -4.19 7.85
C ASP A 78 10.16 -5.13 6.86
N HIS A 79 8.95 -4.77 6.37
CA HIS A 79 8.26 -5.53 5.33
C HIS A 79 7.83 -4.62 4.17
N LEU A 80 8.41 -4.85 2.99
CA LEU A 80 7.97 -4.24 1.74
C LEU A 80 7.03 -5.21 1.03
N ILE A 81 5.75 -4.84 0.87
CA ILE A 81 4.74 -5.71 0.27
C ILE A 81 4.25 -5.10 -1.04
N ILE A 82 4.54 -5.77 -2.16
CA ILE A 82 4.11 -5.34 -3.49
C ILE A 82 2.78 -6.00 -3.82
N VAL A 83 1.76 -5.19 -4.09
CA VAL A 83 0.37 -5.66 -4.24
C VAL A 83 -0.18 -5.63 -5.68
N CYS A 84 0.65 -5.26 -6.66
CA CYS A 84 0.28 -5.39 -8.08
C CYS A 84 1.45 -5.86 -8.95
N ASP A 85 1.14 -6.65 -9.97
CA ASP A 85 2.15 -7.22 -10.89
C ASP A 85 2.91 -6.15 -11.67
N ALA A 86 2.24 -5.08 -12.08
CA ALA A 86 2.91 -3.94 -12.73
C ALA A 86 3.95 -3.30 -11.80
N ALA A 87 3.68 -3.21 -10.49
CA ALA A 87 4.66 -2.71 -9.54
C ALA A 87 5.75 -3.75 -9.22
N ALA A 88 5.48 -5.05 -9.33
CA ALA A 88 6.51 -6.07 -9.13
C ALA A 88 7.66 -5.92 -10.12
N HIS A 89 7.36 -5.55 -11.37
CA HIS A 89 8.34 -5.33 -12.43
C HIS A 89 9.00 -3.94 -12.38
N ALA A 90 8.26 -2.90 -12.00
CA ALA A 90 8.75 -1.52 -12.01
C ALA A 90 9.37 -1.06 -10.67
N CYS A 91 9.12 -1.78 -9.57
CA CYS A 91 9.76 -1.48 -8.29
C CYS A 91 11.27 -1.68 -8.39
N PRO A 92 12.08 -0.76 -7.86
CA PRO A 92 13.53 -0.94 -7.79
C PRO A 92 13.88 -2.32 -7.20
N ALA A 93 14.79 -3.04 -7.87
CA ALA A 93 15.29 -4.31 -7.36
C ALA A 93 16.01 -4.12 -6.02
N VAL A 94 16.68 -2.97 -5.87
CA VAL A 94 17.37 -2.56 -4.65
C VAL A 94 16.50 -1.57 -3.88
N TRP A 95 16.12 -1.95 -2.66
CA TRP A 95 15.51 -1.07 -1.66
C TRP A 95 16.48 -0.91 -0.48
N PRO A 96 17.18 0.22 -0.36
CA PRO A 96 18.05 0.46 0.78
C PRO A 96 17.24 0.47 2.08
N ASN A 97 17.81 -0.10 3.15
CA ASN A 97 17.17 -0.19 4.46
C ASN A 97 15.86 -0.98 4.46
N MET A 98 15.75 -2.01 3.62
CA MET A 98 14.67 -3.00 3.65
C MET A 98 15.15 -4.32 4.26
N ARG A 99 14.35 -4.96 5.11
CA ARG A 99 14.64 -6.31 5.62
C ARG A 99 14.04 -7.41 4.76
N GLU A 100 12.75 -7.34 4.49
CA GLU A 100 12.03 -8.36 3.74
C GLU A 100 11.21 -7.75 2.60
N ARG A 101 11.12 -8.50 1.50
CA ARG A 101 10.31 -8.19 0.32
C ARG A 101 9.32 -9.31 0.06
N HIS A 102 8.05 -8.94 -0.08
CA HIS A 102 6.94 -9.83 -0.35
C HIS A 102 6.21 -9.38 -1.63
N ASN A 103 5.80 -10.34 -2.47
CA ASN A 103 5.00 -10.08 -3.65
C ASN A 103 3.65 -10.79 -3.47
N TRP A 104 2.60 -10.02 -3.23
CA TRP A 104 1.23 -10.51 -3.06
C TRP A 104 0.36 -9.95 -4.18
N PRO A 105 0.45 -10.52 -5.39
CA PRO A 105 -0.31 -10.00 -6.52
C PRO A 105 -1.80 -10.16 -6.25
N VAL A 106 -2.48 -9.02 -6.08
CA VAL A 106 -3.93 -8.95 -5.99
C VAL A 106 -4.46 -8.56 -7.37
N PRO A 107 -5.39 -9.34 -7.96
CA PRO A 107 -6.06 -8.99 -9.20
C PRO A 107 -6.58 -7.56 -9.16
N ASP A 108 -6.46 -6.84 -10.27
CA ASP A 108 -6.94 -5.46 -10.33
C ASP A 108 -8.47 -5.45 -10.33
N PRO A 109 -9.16 -4.85 -9.33
CA PRO A 109 -10.61 -4.73 -9.38
C PRO A 109 -11.08 -3.90 -10.58
N ALA A 110 -10.24 -3.04 -11.15
CA ALA A 110 -10.56 -2.26 -12.36
C ALA A 110 -10.52 -3.08 -13.67
N ALA A 111 -10.04 -4.33 -13.64
CA ALA A 111 -9.97 -5.20 -14.81
C ALA A 111 -11.24 -6.06 -14.99
N ILE A 112 -12.21 -5.96 -14.08
CA ILE A 112 -13.49 -6.65 -14.18
C ILE A 112 -14.49 -5.69 -14.83
N GLU A 113 -14.88 -5.95 -16.08
CA GLU A 113 -16.06 -5.31 -16.68
C GLU A 113 -17.29 -5.82 -15.93
N GLY A 114 -17.95 -4.93 -15.17
CA GLY A 114 -19.23 -5.23 -14.56
C GLY A 114 -20.28 -5.42 -15.66
N THR A 115 -21.09 -6.47 -15.54
CA THR A 115 -22.36 -6.56 -16.25
C THR A 115 -23.38 -5.73 -15.47
N ASP A 116 -23.48 -4.44 -15.79
CA ASP A 116 -24.70 -3.67 -15.49
C ASP A 116 -25.81 -4.04 -16.48
#